data_AF-A0A0K2S3G5-F1
#
_entry.id   AF-A0A0K2S3G5-F1
#
_cell.length_a   1.000
_cell.length_b   1.000
_cell.length_c   1.000
_cell.angle_alpha   90.00
_cell.angle_beta   90.00
_cell.angle_gamma   90.00
#
_symmetry.space_group_name_H-M   'P 1'
#
loop_
_entity.id
_entity.type
_entity.pdbx_description
1 polymer ?
#
loop_
_entity_poly.entity_id
_entity_poly.type
_entity_poly.pdbx_seq_one_letter_code
_entity_poly.pdbx_strand_id
1 'polypeptide(L)'
;MAEAQAAVDTNSDRSNHYSRPIFKQALKVNSLQAQRVMERSFERVSNSLFSIDVILRIIGEQDEIDQVETVILEQISKVSEDLDKATAQLNKLMEDNGIDMMPGYTNPNEYTIEINSPQVAQFAHLIRKLDKLMGIVDTLWLNTVLTSKQRTDATYQWQQRLIKLAGRIIGIEKRARISAHTKGKEGEVAQAAPESETGDKEIADEAEKTKAA
;
A
#
# COMPACT_ATOMS: atom_id res chain seq x y z
N MET A 1 30.18 54.22 -18.33
CA MET A 1 30.96 52.98 -18.25
C MET A 1 30.65 52.38 -16.88
N ALA A 2 29.44 51.83 -16.76
CA ALA A 2 29.10 50.42 -16.97
C ALA A 2 29.64 49.57 -15.82
N GLU A 3 28.70 49.31 -14.89
CA GLU A 3 28.83 48.68 -13.59
C GLU A 3 29.31 47.24 -13.68
N ALA A 4 30.14 46.84 -12.71
CA ALA A 4 30.54 45.48 -12.49
C ALA A 4 29.35 44.70 -11.89
N GLN A 5 28.65 43.93 -12.72
CA GLN A 5 27.63 43.00 -12.26
C GLN A 5 28.31 41.79 -11.61
N ALA A 6 28.11 41.65 -10.30
CA ALA A 6 28.49 40.50 -9.50
C ALA A 6 27.87 39.22 -10.07
N ALA A 7 28.70 38.19 -10.22
CA ALA A 7 28.26 36.82 -10.47
C ALA A 7 27.43 36.34 -9.27
N VAL A 8 26.13 36.17 -9.48
CA VAL A 8 25.26 35.48 -8.52
C VAL A 8 25.31 34.00 -8.86
N ASP A 9 26.11 33.25 -8.10
CA ASP A 9 26.02 31.79 -8.04
C ASP A 9 24.65 31.39 -7.46
N THR A 10 23.64 31.23 -8.31
CA THR A 10 22.37 30.62 -7.94
C THR A 10 22.51 29.10 -7.92
N ASN A 11 23.14 28.57 -6.88
CA ASN A 11 23.25 27.11 -6.65
C ASN A 11 22.09 26.58 -5.78
N SER A 12 20.84 27.01 -6.06
CA SER A 12 19.67 26.65 -5.26
C SER A 12 18.48 26.10 -6.06
N ASP A 13 18.70 25.63 -7.30
CA ASP A 13 17.62 25.03 -8.11
C ASP A 13 18.02 23.66 -8.67
N ARG A 14 18.64 22.84 -7.82
CA ARG A 14 18.71 21.39 -8.05
C ARG A 14 17.56 20.72 -7.32
N SER A 15 16.35 21.20 -7.60
CA SER A 15 15.17 20.33 -7.61
C SER A 15 15.58 19.09 -8.42
N ASN A 16 15.79 17.96 -7.73
CA ASN A 16 16.30 16.72 -8.32
C ASN A 16 15.27 16.15 -9.31
N HIS A 17 15.21 16.74 -10.51
CA HIS A 17 14.42 16.31 -11.67
C HIS A 17 15.03 15.07 -12.30
N TYR A 18 15.12 13.98 -11.55
CA TYR A 18 15.45 12.67 -12.12
C TYR A 18 14.19 12.07 -12.72
N SER A 19 14.29 11.64 -13.98
CA SER A 19 13.25 10.84 -14.63
C SER A 19 13.08 9.51 -13.89
N ARG A 20 11.83 9.08 -13.66
CA ARG A 20 11.49 7.83 -12.98
C ARG A 20 10.47 7.06 -13.81
N PRO A 21 10.60 5.72 -13.90
CA PRO A 21 9.59 4.91 -14.57
C PRO A 21 8.29 4.93 -13.76
N ILE A 22 7.17 5.15 -14.45
CA ILE A 22 5.83 5.10 -13.85
C ILE A 22 4.94 4.27 -14.78
N PHE A 23 4.25 3.29 -14.21
CA PHE A 23 3.16 2.59 -14.88
C PHE A 23 1.83 3.20 -14.46
N LYS A 24 1.07 3.76 -15.41
CA LYS A 24 -0.32 4.15 -15.19
C LYS A 24 -1.22 3.01 -15.63
N GLN A 25 -2.15 2.59 -14.77
CA GLN A 25 -3.15 1.59 -15.14
C GLN A 25 -4.52 1.90 -14.52
N ALA A 26 -5.57 1.52 -15.23
CA ALA A 26 -6.92 1.50 -14.67
C ALA A 26 -7.13 0.19 -13.89
N LEU A 27 -7.55 0.32 -12.64
CA LEU A 27 -7.89 -0.78 -11.75
C LEU A 27 -9.39 -0.78 -11.50
N LYS A 28 -10.10 -1.73 -12.12
CA LYS A 28 -11.51 -1.99 -11.81
C LYS A 28 -11.63 -2.84 -10.55
N VAL A 29 -12.49 -2.40 -9.61
CA VAL A 29 -12.75 -3.06 -8.33
C VAL A 29 -14.26 -3.19 -8.12
N ASN A 30 -14.73 -4.40 -7.84
CA ASN A 30 -16.16 -4.71 -7.84
C ASN A 30 -16.79 -4.65 -6.45
N SER A 31 -16.16 -5.29 -5.47
CA SER A 31 -16.65 -5.41 -4.10
C SER A 31 -16.42 -4.14 -3.28
N LEU A 32 -17.41 -3.78 -2.46
CA LEU A 32 -17.35 -2.60 -1.60
C LEU A 32 -16.17 -2.65 -0.61
N GLN A 33 -15.82 -3.84 -0.12
CA GLN A 33 -14.72 -4.03 0.83
C GLN A 33 -13.38 -3.70 0.18
N ALA A 34 -13.13 -4.19 -1.05
CA ALA A 34 -11.91 -3.87 -1.77
C ALA A 34 -11.87 -2.39 -2.20
N GLN A 35 -13.01 -1.81 -2.61
CA GLN A 35 -13.14 -0.37 -2.88
C GLN A 35 -12.79 0.46 -1.64
N ARG A 36 -13.30 0.10 -0.46
CA ARG A 36 -12.98 0.79 0.80
C ARG A 36 -11.50 0.70 1.16
N VAL A 37 -10.87 -0.46 0.99
CA VAL A 37 -9.42 -0.59 1.21
C VAL A 37 -8.65 0.28 0.22
N MET A 38 -9.05 0.25 -1.06
CA MET A 38 -8.45 1.07 -2.11
C MET A 38 -8.50 2.56 -1.75
N GLU A 39 -9.69 3.09 -1.47
CA GLU A 39 -9.92 4.50 -1.16
C GLU A 39 -9.23 4.97 0.11
N ARG A 40 -9.24 4.15 1.17
CA ARG A 40 -8.72 4.55 2.48
C ARG A 40 -7.20 4.42 2.59
N SER A 41 -6.56 3.57 1.78
CA SER A 41 -5.16 3.19 2.01
C SER A 41 -4.23 3.37 0.83
N PHE A 42 -4.69 3.21 -0.42
CA PHE A 42 -3.77 3.02 -1.56
C PHE A 42 -2.85 4.22 -1.78
N GLU A 43 -3.41 5.43 -1.84
CA GLU A 43 -2.62 6.65 -2.05
C GLU A 43 -1.60 6.86 -0.93
N ARG A 44 -2.04 6.71 0.33
CA ARG A 44 -1.15 6.90 1.48
C ARG A 44 -0.04 5.86 1.53
N VAL A 45 -0.34 4.60 1.18
CA VAL A 45 0.66 3.52 1.10
C VAL A 45 1.64 3.77 -0.05
N SER A 46 1.16 4.21 -1.21
CA SER A 46 2.01 4.55 -2.36
C SER A 46 3.01 5.66 -2.01
N ASN A 47 2.52 6.74 -1.40
CA ASN A 47 3.37 7.84 -0.92
C ASN A 47 4.34 7.39 0.18
N SER A 48 3.93 6.44 1.03
CA SER A 48 4.78 5.89 2.08
C SER A 48 5.95 5.09 1.51
N LEU A 49 5.67 4.18 0.59
CA LEU A 49 6.68 3.36 -0.08
C LEU A 49 7.67 4.24 -0.85
N PHE A 50 7.17 5.24 -1.57
CA PHE A 50 8.02 6.24 -2.22
C PHE A 50 8.92 6.98 -1.23
N SER A 51 8.36 7.41 -0.09
CA SER A 51 9.11 8.13 0.93
C SER A 51 10.18 7.26 1.56
N ILE A 52 9.90 5.98 1.81
CA ILE A 52 10.86 5.00 2.31
C ILE A 52 12.05 4.90 1.35
N ASP A 53 11.81 4.69 0.05
CA ASP A 53 12.87 4.59 -0.96
C ASP A 53 13.77 5.84 -1.00
N VAL A 54 13.17 7.03 -0.87
CA VAL A 54 13.90 8.31 -0.85
C VAL A 54 14.71 8.47 0.44
N ILE A 55 14.11 8.20 1.60
CA ILE A 55 14.74 8.35 2.91
C ILE A 55 15.93 7.41 3.05
N LEU A 56 15.75 6.14 2.69
CA LEU A 56 16.81 5.13 2.74
C LEU A 56 18.02 5.53 1.87
N ARG A 57 17.76 6.10 0.69
CA ARG A 57 18.82 6.62 -0.19
C ARG A 57 19.56 7.83 0.41
N ILE A 58 18.89 8.67 1.20
CA ILE A 58 19.52 9.82 1.89
C ILE A 58 20.41 9.34 3.04
N ILE A 59 19.97 8.31 3.76
CA ILE A 59 20.74 7.71 4.86
C ILE A 59 22.00 7.01 4.32
N GLY A 60 21.91 6.33 3.18
CA GLY A 60 23.07 5.85 2.41
C GLY A 60 23.75 4.57 2.92
N GLU A 61 23.17 3.87 3.89
CA GLU A 61 23.69 2.60 4.41
C GLU A 61 23.01 1.41 3.72
N GLN A 62 23.66 0.84 2.69
CA GLN A 62 23.07 -0.21 1.83
C GLN A 62 22.47 -1.39 2.61
N ASP A 63 23.13 -1.82 3.70
CA ASP A 63 22.65 -2.91 4.54
C ASP A 63 21.30 -2.58 5.21
N GLU A 64 21.08 -1.33 5.63
CA GLU A 64 19.78 -0.89 6.18
C GLU A 64 18.70 -0.84 5.10
N ILE A 65 19.07 -0.45 3.87
CA ILE A 65 18.15 -0.41 2.73
C ILE A 65 17.62 -1.82 2.44
N ASP A 66 18.52 -2.77 2.26
CA ASP A 66 18.18 -4.14 1.91
C ASP A 66 17.34 -4.82 3.01
N GLN A 67 17.64 -4.53 4.29
CA GLN A 67 16.85 -5.01 5.42
C GLN A 67 15.43 -4.46 5.43
N VAL A 68 15.25 -3.14 5.24
CA VAL A 68 13.92 -2.52 5.24
C VAL A 68 13.09 -3.00 4.06
N GLU A 69 13.68 -3.10 2.87
CA GLU A 69 13.02 -3.64 1.68
C GLU A 69 12.57 -5.10 1.91
N THR A 70 13.44 -5.92 2.51
CA THR A 70 13.12 -7.32 2.86
C THR A 70 11.93 -7.40 3.80
N VAL A 71 11.92 -6.60 4.88
CA VAL A 71 10.81 -6.59 5.85
C VAL A 71 9.49 -6.18 5.20
N ILE A 72 9.49 -5.18 4.33
CA ILE A 72 8.28 -4.75 3.60
C ILE A 72 7.79 -5.89 2.70
N LEU A 73 8.71 -6.51 1.95
CA LEU A 73 8.39 -7.59 1.02
C LEU A 73 7.86 -8.82 1.75
N GLU A 74 8.42 -9.19 2.90
CA GLU A 74 7.92 -10.29 3.74
C GLU A 74 6.50 -10.02 4.24
N GLN A 75 6.22 -8.80 4.71
CA GLN A 75 4.88 -8.43 5.19
C GLN A 75 3.83 -8.49 4.07
N ILE A 76 4.16 -7.99 2.88
CA ILE A 76 3.29 -8.05 1.70
C ILE A 76 3.10 -9.51 1.26
N SER A 77 4.19 -10.28 1.16
CA SER A 77 4.18 -11.69 0.75
C SER A 77 3.34 -12.53 1.69
N LYS A 78 3.45 -12.30 3.00
CA LYS A 78 2.64 -13.02 3.99
C LYS A 78 1.14 -12.81 3.77
N VAL A 79 0.71 -11.57 3.56
CA VAL A 79 -0.71 -11.27 3.29
C VAL A 79 -1.14 -11.87 1.94
N SER A 80 -0.27 -11.86 0.94
CA SER A 80 -0.49 -12.48 -0.38
C SER A 80 -0.74 -13.98 -0.25
N GLU A 81 0.12 -14.71 0.44
CA GLU A 81 0.00 -16.15 0.68
C GLU A 81 -1.27 -16.52 1.44
N ASP A 82 -1.62 -15.72 2.44
CA ASP A 82 -2.81 -15.99 3.25
C ASP A 82 -4.10 -15.77 2.41
N LEU A 83 -4.11 -14.76 1.53
CA LEU A 83 -5.19 -14.56 0.55
C LEU A 83 -5.28 -15.71 -0.46
N ASP A 84 -4.14 -16.23 -0.93
CA ASP A 84 -4.11 -17.35 -1.87
C ASP A 84 -4.64 -18.63 -1.23
N LYS A 85 -4.24 -18.91 0.01
CA LYS A 85 -4.73 -20.05 0.79
C LYS A 85 -6.24 -19.96 1.01
N ALA A 86 -6.75 -18.80 1.43
CA ALA A 86 -8.18 -18.59 1.63
C ALA A 86 -8.97 -18.73 0.32
N THR A 87 -8.44 -18.15 -0.77
CA THR A 87 -9.03 -18.26 -2.11
C THR A 87 -9.10 -19.71 -2.56
N ALA A 88 -8.01 -20.48 -2.39
CA ALA A 88 -7.98 -21.89 -2.75
C ALA A 88 -8.98 -22.73 -1.95
N GLN A 89 -9.08 -22.48 -0.64
CA GLN A 89 -10.04 -23.17 0.23
C GLN A 89 -11.49 -22.89 -0.16
N LEU A 90 -11.84 -21.63 -0.43
CA LEU A 90 -13.20 -21.26 -0.79
C LEU A 90 -13.56 -21.64 -2.23
N ASN A 91 -12.61 -21.62 -3.16
CA ASN A 91 -12.83 -22.16 -4.51
C ASN A 91 -13.12 -23.66 -4.47
N LYS A 92 -12.37 -24.43 -3.67
CA LYS A 92 -12.68 -25.84 -3.46
C LYS A 92 -14.09 -26.04 -2.92
N LEU A 93 -14.53 -25.17 -2.01
CA LEU A 93 -15.90 -25.21 -1.50
C LEU A 93 -16.94 -24.88 -2.60
N MET A 94 -16.62 -23.99 -3.55
CA MET A 94 -17.47 -23.77 -4.72
C MET A 94 -17.57 -25.03 -5.59
N GLU A 95 -16.43 -25.66 -5.88
CA GLU A 95 -16.36 -26.91 -6.67
C GLU A 95 -17.15 -28.05 -6.00
N ASP A 96 -16.96 -28.25 -4.69
CA ASP A 96 -17.65 -29.28 -3.91
C ASP A 96 -19.18 -29.07 -3.87
N ASN A 97 -19.66 -27.84 -4.09
CA ASN A 97 -21.08 -27.49 -4.15
C ASN A 97 -21.59 -27.29 -5.59
N GLY A 98 -20.77 -27.57 -6.61
CA GLY A 98 -21.15 -27.46 -8.02
C GLY A 98 -21.44 -26.02 -8.49
N ILE A 99 -20.79 -25.02 -7.88
CA ILE A 99 -20.97 -23.60 -8.21
C ILE A 99 -19.85 -23.14 -9.16
N ASP A 100 -20.22 -22.70 -10.36
CA ASP A 100 -19.29 -22.32 -11.42
C ASP A 100 -19.34 -20.83 -11.81
N MET A 101 -20.33 -20.08 -11.30
CA MET A 101 -20.53 -18.67 -11.61
C MET A 101 -20.23 -17.75 -10.42
N MET A 102 -19.77 -16.54 -10.73
CA MET A 102 -19.56 -15.43 -9.78
C MET A 102 -20.63 -14.35 -9.98
N PRO A 103 -21.02 -13.60 -8.93
CA PRO A 103 -22.03 -12.56 -9.05
C PRO A 103 -21.52 -11.34 -9.82
N GLY A 104 -22.45 -10.66 -10.48
CA GLY A 104 -22.24 -9.26 -10.89
C GLY A 104 -22.36 -8.32 -9.70
N TYR A 105 -21.72 -7.15 -9.78
CA TYR A 105 -21.80 -6.10 -8.77
C TYR A 105 -22.55 -4.89 -9.30
N THR A 106 -23.31 -4.24 -8.42
CA THR A 106 -24.20 -3.12 -8.78
C THR A 106 -23.44 -1.87 -9.17
N ASN A 107 -22.35 -1.54 -8.46
CA ASN A 107 -21.54 -0.34 -8.71
C ASN A 107 -20.03 -0.65 -8.60
N PRO A 108 -19.42 -1.27 -9.62
CA PRO A 108 -17.96 -1.37 -9.72
C PRO A 108 -17.33 0.01 -9.94
N ASN A 109 -16.18 0.26 -9.31
CA ASN A 109 -15.42 1.50 -9.47
C ASN A 109 -14.14 1.24 -10.29
N GLU A 110 -13.73 2.23 -11.06
CA GLU A 110 -12.44 2.22 -11.77
C GLU A 110 -11.53 3.29 -11.18
N TYR A 111 -10.36 2.88 -10.70
CA TYR A 111 -9.36 3.76 -10.12
C TYR A 111 -8.17 3.86 -11.07
N THR A 112 -7.79 5.08 -11.47
CA THR A 112 -6.55 5.31 -12.20
C THR A 112 -5.41 5.37 -11.20
N ILE A 113 -4.51 4.39 -11.24
CA ILE A 113 -3.39 4.29 -10.31
C ILE A 113 -2.06 4.45 -11.01
N GLU A 114 -1.11 5.06 -10.30
CA GLU A 114 0.28 5.18 -10.73
C GLU A 114 1.15 4.25 -9.88
N ILE A 115 1.92 3.40 -10.55
CA ILE A 115 2.87 2.48 -9.94
C ILE A 115 4.27 3.02 -10.22
N ASN A 116 4.92 3.48 -9.16
CA ASN A 116 6.28 4.02 -9.15
C ASN A 116 7.32 3.04 -8.56
N SER A 117 6.88 1.99 -7.85
CA SER A 117 7.74 0.93 -7.33
C SER A 117 7.08 -0.46 -7.41
N PRO A 118 7.87 -1.55 -7.42
CA PRO A 118 7.34 -2.91 -7.39
C PRO A 118 6.43 -3.17 -6.19
N GLN A 119 6.73 -2.60 -5.02
CA GLN A 119 5.96 -2.77 -3.79
C GLN A 119 4.56 -2.14 -3.92
N VAL A 120 4.43 -0.99 -4.61
CA VAL A 120 3.12 -0.39 -4.93
C VAL A 120 2.32 -1.30 -5.87
N ALA A 121 2.98 -1.91 -6.85
CA ALA A 121 2.33 -2.89 -7.73
C ALA A 121 1.82 -4.11 -6.95
N GLN A 122 2.62 -4.62 -6.01
CA GLN A 122 2.23 -5.75 -5.17
C GLN A 122 1.05 -5.40 -4.27
N PHE A 123 1.04 -4.20 -3.66
CA PHE A 123 -0.09 -3.76 -2.85
C PHE A 123 -1.38 -3.61 -3.70
N ALA A 124 -1.30 -3.04 -4.90
CA ALA A 124 -2.42 -3.02 -5.85
C ALA A 124 -2.91 -4.45 -6.19
N HIS A 125 -1.98 -5.39 -6.32
CA HIS A 125 -2.31 -6.80 -6.57
C HIS A 125 -2.99 -7.46 -5.36
N LEU A 126 -2.62 -7.11 -4.13
CA LEU A 126 -3.33 -7.57 -2.92
C LEU A 126 -4.79 -7.08 -2.91
N ILE A 127 -5.05 -5.85 -3.35
CA ILE A 127 -6.42 -5.32 -3.48
C ILE A 127 -7.21 -6.13 -4.51
N ARG A 128 -6.61 -6.48 -5.65
CA ARG A 128 -7.25 -7.38 -6.65
C ARG A 128 -7.55 -8.77 -6.07
N LYS A 129 -6.62 -9.34 -5.31
CA LYS A 129 -6.83 -10.63 -4.63
C LYS A 129 -7.95 -10.56 -3.60
N LEU A 130 -8.00 -9.47 -2.82
CA LEU A 130 -9.10 -9.20 -1.90
C LEU A 130 -10.43 -9.14 -2.65
N ASP A 131 -10.49 -8.37 -3.76
CA ASP A 131 -11.72 -8.23 -4.56
C ASP A 131 -12.23 -9.58 -5.07
N LYS A 132 -11.32 -10.42 -5.58
CA LYS A 132 -11.65 -11.79 -6.02
C LYS A 132 -12.15 -12.64 -4.85
N LEU A 133 -11.48 -12.60 -3.70
CA LEU A 133 -11.88 -13.34 -2.51
C LEU A 133 -13.28 -12.92 -2.03
N MET A 134 -13.59 -11.63 -2.04
CA MET A 134 -14.92 -11.12 -1.70
C MET A 134 -15.98 -11.62 -2.66
N GLY A 135 -15.69 -11.66 -3.96
CA GLY A 135 -16.56 -12.30 -4.95
C GLY A 135 -16.88 -13.75 -4.61
N ILE A 136 -15.87 -14.54 -4.23
CA ILE A 136 -16.06 -15.96 -3.87
C ILE A 136 -16.91 -16.08 -2.59
N VAL A 137 -16.63 -15.26 -1.58
CA VAL A 137 -17.41 -15.22 -0.34
C VAL A 137 -18.88 -14.86 -0.63
N ASP A 138 -19.11 -13.86 -1.48
CA ASP A 138 -20.45 -13.43 -1.89
C ASP A 138 -21.17 -14.54 -2.67
N THR A 139 -20.47 -15.23 -3.58
CA THR A 139 -20.99 -16.40 -4.31
C THR A 139 -21.46 -17.49 -3.35
N LEU A 140 -20.60 -17.91 -2.43
CA LEU A 140 -20.91 -18.97 -1.48
C LEU A 140 -22.06 -18.57 -0.54
N TRP A 141 -22.16 -17.30 -0.16
CA TRP A 141 -23.26 -16.78 0.64
C TRP A 141 -24.59 -16.75 -0.14
N LEU A 142 -24.59 -16.25 -1.37
CA LEU A 142 -25.80 -16.22 -2.23
C LEU A 142 -26.33 -17.62 -2.55
N ASN A 143 -25.43 -18.62 -2.60
CA ASN A 143 -25.77 -20.03 -2.79
C ASN A 143 -26.02 -20.76 -1.45
N THR A 144 -26.20 -20.05 -0.34
CA THR A 144 -26.50 -20.59 1.01
C THR A 144 -25.46 -21.54 1.61
N VAL A 145 -24.26 -21.61 1.04
CA VAL A 145 -23.13 -22.40 1.55
C VAL A 145 -22.48 -21.71 2.76
N LEU A 146 -22.39 -20.39 2.73
CA LEU A 146 -21.98 -19.58 3.87
C LEU A 146 -23.16 -18.89 4.54
N THR A 147 -23.15 -18.85 5.87
CA THR A 147 -24.10 -18.03 6.64
C THR A 147 -23.79 -16.54 6.50
N SER A 148 -24.80 -15.69 6.69
CA SER A 148 -24.61 -14.22 6.71
C SER A 148 -23.60 -13.76 7.77
N LYS A 149 -23.49 -14.49 8.89
CA LYS A 149 -22.49 -14.25 9.93
C LYS A 149 -21.08 -14.53 9.40
N GLN A 150 -20.84 -15.70 8.82
CA GLN A 150 -19.54 -16.08 8.25
C GLN A 150 -19.10 -15.11 7.14
N ARG A 151 -20.04 -14.69 6.28
CA ARG A 151 -19.77 -13.64 5.29
C ARG A 151 -19.30 -12.34 5.96
N THR A 152 -20.06 -11.85 6.93
CA THR A 152 -19.74 -10.58 7.61
C THR A 152 -18.37 -10.66 8.30
N ASP A 153 -18.11 -11.76 9.02
CA ASP A 153 -16.85 -11.99 9.69
C ASP A 153 -15.68 -12.04 8.70
N ALA A 154 -15.81 -12.77 7.58
CA ALA A 154 -14.80 -12.83 6.54
C ALA A 154 -14.53 -11.46 5.91
N THR A 155 -15.59 -10.72 5.55
CA THR A 155 -15.45 -9.38 4.94
C THR A 155 -14.73 -8.41 5.86
N TYR A 156 -15.06 -8.40 7.16
CA TYR A 156 -14.41 -7.55 8.14
C TYR A 156 -12.95 -7.94 8.36
N GLN A 157 -12.66 -9.22 8.57
CA GLN A 157 -11.31 -9.71 8.85
C GLN A 157 -10.34 -9.41 7.71
N TRP A 158 -10.74 -9.65 6.46
CA TRP A 158 -9.86 -9.41 5.31
C TRP A 158 -9.68 -7.93 5.01
N GLN A 159 -10.72 -7.11 5.18
CA GLN A 159 -10.59 -5.65 5.09
C GLN A 159 -9.60 -5.14 6.14
N GLN A 160 -9.77 -5.53 7.41
CA GLN A 160 -8.87 -5.17 8.51
C GLN A 160 -7.43 -5.66 8.27
N ARG A 161 -7.25 -6.84 7.67
CA ARG A 161 -5.90 -7.38 7.41
C ARG A 161 -5.08 -6.49 6.47
N LEU A 162 -5.70 -5.95 5.42
CA LEU A 162 -5.03 -5.02 4.50
C LEU A 162 -4.86 -3.63 5.13
N ILE A 163 -5.84 -3.13 5.88
CA ILE A 163 -5.71 -1.86 6.63
C ILE A 163 -4.53 -1.92 7.63
N LYS A 164 -4.36 -3.05 8.33
CA LYS A 164 -3.19 -3.26 9.20
C LYS A 164 -1.88 -3.37 8.45
N LEU A 165 -1.87 -3.93 7.24
CA LEU A 165 -0.67 -3.92 6.40
C LEU A 165 -0.30 -2.48 6.00
N ALA A 166 -1.29 -1.68 5.58
CA ALA A 166 -1.08 -0.26 5.27
C ALA A 166 -0.49 0.50 6.46
N GLY A 167 -1.06 0.32 7.66
CA GLY A 167 -0.54 0.92 8.90
C GLY A 167 0.89 0.50 9.20
N ARG A 168 1.23 -0.79 9.03
CA ARG A 168 2.60 -1.29 9.24
C ARG A 168 3.61 -0.66 8.27
N ILE A 169 3.27 -0.53 6.98
CA ILE A 169 4.12 0.14 5.98
C ILE A 169 4.38 1.60 6.39
N ILE A 170 3.35 2.32 6.81
CA ILE A 170 3.48 3.72 7.25
C ILE A 170 4.27 3.82 8.56
N GLY A 171 4.14 2.84 9.46
CA GLY A 171 4.99 2.76 10.64
C GLY A 171 6.47 2.55 10.30
N ILE A 172 6.79 1.78 9.26
CA ILE A 172 8.16 1.62 8.74
C ILE A 172 8.68 2.96 8.21
N GLU A 173 7.89 3.71 7.44
CA GLU A 173 8.24 5.07 7.01
C GLU A 173 8.58 5.98 8.20
N LYS A 174 7.73 5.98 9.24
CA LYS A 174 7.97 6.78 10.45
C LYS A 174 9.27 6.40 11.16
N ARG A 175 9.61 5.10 11.23
CA ARG A 175 10.90 4.65 11.78
C ARG A 175 12.08 5.08 10.90
N ALA A 176 11.94 5.02 9.59
CA ALA A 176 12.97 5.52 8.67
C ALA A 176 13.21 7.03 8.86
N ARG A 177 12.16 7.83 9.05
CA ARG A 177 12.28 9.26 9.38
C ARG A 177 13.02 9.50 10.71
N ILE A 178 12.73 8.71 11.75
CA ILE A 178 13.44 8.79 13.03
C ILE A 178 14.92 8.42 12.87
N SER A 179 15.23 7.39 12.09
CA SER A 179 16.62 7.01 11.79
C SER A 179 17.36 8.15 11.09
N ALA A 180 16.75 8.73 10.05
CA ALA A 180 17.32 9.89 9.36
C ALA A 180 17.54 11.09 10.29
N HIS A 181 16.59 11.39 11.17
CA HIS A 181 16.73 12.44 12.19
C HIS A 181 17.93 12.16 13.11
N THR A 182 18.04 10.94 13.64
CA THR A 182 19.17 10.53 14.51
C THR A 182 20.53 10.66 13.80
N LYS A 183 20.56 10.45 12.47
CA LYS A 183 21.74 10.60 11.63
C LYS A 183 21.97 12.04 11.14
N GLY A 184 21.20 13.02 11.62
CA GLY A 184 21.35 14.44 11.27
C GLY A 184 20.86 14.80 9.85
N LYS A 185 20.07 13.94 9.22
CA LYS A 185 19.56 14.07 7.84
C LYS A 185 18.12 14.56 7.76
N GLU A 186 17.55 15.05 8.86
CA GLU A 186 16.15 15.51 8.93
C GLU A 186 15.81 16.56 7.86
N GLY A 187 16.66 17.60 7.72
CA GLY A 187 16.41 18.68 6.76
C GLY A 187 16.40 18.20 5.30
N GLU A 188 17.29 17.26 4.96
CA GLU A 188 17.34 16.64 3.62
C GLU A 188 16.07 15.80 3.37
N VAL A 189 15.62 15.03 4.37
CA VAL A 189 14.40 14.23 4.27
C VAL A 189 13.14 15.10 4.16
N ALA A 190 13.03 16.17 4.95
CA ALA A 190 11.88 17.07 4.93
C ALA A 190 11.72 17.76 3.57
N GLN A 191 12.84 18.09 2.90
CA GLN A 191 12.82 18.68 1.56
C GLN A 191 12.55 17.64 0.46
N ALA A 192 13.14 16.44 0.56
CA ALA A 192 13.07 15.44 -0.51
C ALA A 192 11.79 14.59 -0.49
N ALA A 193 11.24 14.32 0.69
CA ALA A 193 10.06 13.50 0.90
C ALA A 193 9.26 14.01 2.11
N PRO A 194 8.48 15.10 1.96
CA PRO A 194 7.67 15.63 3.05
C PRO A 194 6.67 14.58 3.56
N GLU A 195 6.40 14.58 4.87
CA GLU A 195 5.47 13.61 5.45
C GLU A 195 4.03 13.90 5.02
N SER A 196 3.33 12.85 4.58
CA SER A 196 1.92 12.93 4.23
C SER A 196 1.04 12.58 5.42
N GLU A 197 -0.01 13.37 5.65
CA GLU A 197 -1.00 13.10 6.69
C GLU A 197 -1.70 11.76 6.47
N THR A 198 -1.93 11.03 7.56
CA THR A 198 -2.70 9.78 7.53
C THR A 198 -4.11 10.07 8.01
N GLY A 199 -5.02 10.35 7.08
CA GLY A 199 -6.41 10.72 7.41
C GLY A 199 -7.25 9.58 7.99
N ASP A 200 -6.86 8.34 7.76
CA ASP A 200 -7.56 7.17 8.30
C ASP A 200 -7.07 6.81 9.71
N LYS A 201 -7.97 6.84 10.69
CA LYS A 201 -7.64 6.59 12.10
C LYS A 201 -7.12 5.17 12.36
N GLU A 202 -7.69 4.15 11.73
CA GLU A 202 -7.25 2.76 11.96
C GLU A 202 -5.82 2.55 11.44
N ILE A 203 -5.52 3.11 10.28
CA ILE A 203 -4.19 3.09 9.69
C ILE A 203 -3.20 3.88 10.57
N ALA A 204 -3.57 5.08 11.02
CA ALA A 204 -2.74 5.92 11.86
C ALA A 204 -2.41 5.26 13.21
N ASP A 205 -3.42 4.69 13.88
CA ASP A 205 -3.25 4.01 15.17
C ASP A 205 -2.33 2.77 15.02
N GLU A 206 -2.43 2.02 13.93
CA GLU A 206 -1.56 0.87 13.66
C GLU A 206 -0.12 1.30 13.27
N ALA A 207 0.03 2.43 12.57
CA ALA A 207 1.32 3.00 12.23
C ALA A 207 2.11 3.43 13.48
N GLU A 208 1.45 4.05 14.47
CA GLU A 208 2.11 4.40 15.74
C GLU A 208 2.54 3.17 16.55
N LYS A 209 1.73 2.10 16.55
CA LYS A 209 2.15 0.83 17.19
C LYS A 209 3.40 0.23 16.53
N THR A 210 3.42 0.23 15.20
CA THR A 210 4.56 -0.32 14.44
C THR A 210 5.81 0.53 14.60
N LYS A 211 5.66 1.84 14.74
CA LYS A 211 6.75 2.76 15.06
C LYS A 211 7.36 2.51 16.44
N ALA A 212 6.55 2.08 17.41
CA ALA A 212 6.99 1.76 18.77
C ALA A 212 7.60 0.35 18.92
N ALA A 213 7.54 -0.47 17.88
CA ALA A 213 8.06 -1.84 17.84
C ALA A 213 9.42 -1.93 17.12
#